data_AF-A0A351Q4J0-F1
#
_entry.id   AF-A0A351Q4J0-F1
#
_cell.length_a   1.000
_cell.length_b   1.000
_cell.length_c   1.000
_cell.angle_alpha   90.00
_cell.angle_beta   90.00
_cell.angle_gamma   90.00
#
_symmetry.space_group_name_H-M   'P 1'
#
loop_
_entity.id
_entity.type
_entity.pdbx_description
1 polymer ?
#
loop_
_entity_poly.entity_id
_entity_poly.type
_entity_poly.pdbx_seq_one_letter_code
_entity_poly.pdbx_strand_id
1 'polypeptide(L)'
;MLLRSWGVSNSIDVKINTTDQKGPFFDPGNNTAVFPHPSQLPPGTYHPVQAQKIDDTVVHEVTHGILRGVNEKLSQAITSGDPWAKALNEGFADAMAVLYSEKFNPPGDTKVSEDLFKNQSDIRDISESKTFDDFVDSTAPGMEHINGQIFGNFIYRARQQGLSIDQAAKVLIWITSEIEPDTGLIINKTDEKDIKDAIDFISSVDQAIGAILDIVWGQMNGYEDPPSGGGGSGVPFAPSFVTGFFTGCYSNIYSLYSNSWGSSSGASSYQVYYSTTGAGYIYAGSVSFPSTPSYNSVDAYLKIKACNSSGCSALSASTFFQPHLCGG
;
A
#
# COMPACT_ATOMS: atom_id res chain seq x y z
N MET A 1 4.29 22.96 25.39
CA MET A 1 3.18 22.78 24.43
C MET A 1 3.44 21.47 23.71
N LEU A 2 2.48 20.54 23.78
CA LEU A 2 2.68 19.10 23.64
C LEU A 2 3.21 18.71 22.25
N LEU A 3 4.36 18.02 22.24
CA LEU A 3 4.90 17.27 21.12
C LEU A 3 3.90 16.17 20.76
N ARG A 4 3.06 16.41 19.75
CA ARG A 4 2.36 15.32 19.07
C ARG A 4 3.34 14.75 18.07
N SER A 5 3.78 13.51 18.30
CA SER A 5 4.38 12.71 17.24
C SER A 5 3.31 12.54 16.16
N TRP A 6 3.46 13.23 15.03
CA TRP A 6 2.62 13.07 13.84
C TRP A 6 2.96 11.75 13.14
N GLY A 7 2.97 10.65 13.89
CA GLY A 7 3.33 9.35 13.36
C GLY A 7 2.26 8.89 12.38
N VAL A 8 2.69 8.34 11.25
CA VAL A 8 1.96 7.22 10.63
C VAL A 8 2.04 6.05 11.62
N SER A 9 1.41 6.17 12.80
CA SER A 9 1.53 5.19 13.88
C SER A 9 0.65 3.97 13.65
N ASN A 10 -0.21 4.02 12.64
CA ASN A 10 -1.12 2.95 12.28
C ASN A 10 -0.58 2.30 11.00
N SER A 11 -0.02 1.10 11.13
CA SER A 11 0.27 0.24 9.98
C SER A 11 -0.98 0.15 9.11
N ILE A 12 -0.86 0.55 7.84
CA ILE A 12 -1.89 0.29 6.83
C ILE A 12 -1.78 -1.18 6.48
N ASP A 13 -2.83 -1.95 6.77
CA ASP A 13 -2.89 -3.36 6.40
C ASP A 13 -3.13 -3.47 4.89
N VAL A 14 -2.66 -4.56 4.30
CA VAL A 14 -2.85 -4.83 2.87
C VAL A 14 -3.33 -6.26 2.70
N LYS A 15 -4.52 -6.40 2.12
CA LYS A 15 -5.11 -7.70 1.82
C LYS A 15 -5.21 -7.88 0.32
N ILE A 16 -4.59 -8.94 -0.17
CA ILE A 16 -4.61 -9.29 -1.60
C ILE A 16 -5.36 -10.60 -1.77
N ASN A 17 -5.98 -10.77 -2.94
CA ASN A 17 -6.75 -11.95 -3.32
C ASN A 17 -7.96 -12.21 -2.43
N THR A 18 -8.61 -11.13 -1.98
CA THR A 18 -9.88 -11.27 -1.26
C THR A 18 -11.01 -11.71 -2.18
N THR A 19 -12.11 -12.16 -1.58
CA THR A 19 -13.31 -12.62 -2.29
C THR A 19 -14.31 -11.49 -2.57
N ASP A 20 -13.89 -10.24 -2.41
CA ASP A 20 -14.76 -9.07 -2.62
C ASP A 20 -15.12 -8.91 -4.10
N GLN A 21 -16.40 -8.72 -4.39
CA GLN A 21 -16.90 -8.59 -5.77
C GLN A 21 -16.95 -7.12 -6.23
N LYS A 22 -15.86 -6.39 -6.01
CA LYS A 22 -15.68 -4.98 -6.40
C LYS A 22 -14.22 -4.72 -6.78
N GLY A 23 -13.91 -3.49 -7.22
CA GLY A 23 -12.53 -3.09 -7.47
C GLY A 23 -11.70 -3.00 -6.18
N PRO A 24 -10.39 -2.71 -6.31
CA PRO A 24 -9.55 -2.30 -5.19
C PRO A 24 -10.22 -1.18 -4.39
N PHE A 25 -10.02 -1.19 -3.07
CA PHE A 25 -10.57 -0.17 -2.19
C PHE A 25 -9.82 -0.12 -0.86
N PHE A 26 -9.82 1.04 -0.24
CA PHE A 26 -9.42 1.21 1.15
C PHE A 26 -10.62 0.98 2.10
N ASP A 27 -10.47 0.07 3.05
CA ASP A 27 -11.38 -0.16 4.16
C ASP A 27 -10.96 0.71 5.37
N PRO A 28 -11.65 1.85 5.62
CA PRO A 28 -11.31 2.72 6.73
C PRO A 28 -11.63 2.11 8.09
N GLY A 29 -12.54 1.13 8.17
CA GLY A 29 -12.89 0.49 9.44
C GLY A 29 -11.78 -0.41 9.98
N ASN A 30 -11.00 -1.00 9.07
CA ASN A 30 -9.89 -1.89 9.40
C ASN A 30 -8.51 -1.28 9.07
N ASN A 31 -8.46 -0.03 8.59
CA ASN A 31 -7.25 0.63 8.10
C ASN A 31 -6.51 -0.25 7.07
N THR A 32 -7.25 -0.83 6.13
CA THR A 32 -6.75 -1.87 5.21
C THR A 32 -6.96 -1.49 3.75
N ALA A 33 -5.91 -1.51 2.93
CA ALA A 33 -6.05 -1.52 1.48
C ALA A 33 -6.38 -2.95 1.01
N VAL A 34 -7.47 -3.11 0.26
CA VAL A 34 -8.00 -4.41 -0.16
C VAL A 34 -7.94 -4.52 -1.68
N PHE A 35 -7.28 -5.57 -2.16
CA PHE A 35 -7.09 -5.89 -3.57
C PHE A 35 -7.74 -7.25 -3.86
N PRO A 36 -8.95 -7.25 -4.43
CA PRO A 36 -9.67 -8.50 -4.69
C PRO A 36 -8.98 -9.35 -5.74
N HIS A 37 -9.19 -10.67 -5.66
CA HIS A 37 -8.61 -11.58 -6.65
C HIS A 37 -9.13 -11.24 -8.05
N PRO A 38 -8.30 -11.29 -9.12
CA PRO A 38 -8.73 -10.98 -10.49
C PRO A 38 -10.04 -11.63 -10.95
N SER A 39 -10.27 -12.89 -10.57
CA SER A 39 -11.52 -13.61 -10.90
C SER A 39 -12.78 -13.09 -10.18
N GLN A 40 -12.61 -12.26 -9.15
CA GLN A 40 -13.68 -11.63 -8.38
C GLN A 40 -14.00 -10.23 -8.89
N LEU A 41 -13.11 -9.62 -9.69
CA LEU A 41 -13.33 -8.31 -10.27
C LEU A 41 -14.51 -8.36 -11.24
N PRO A 42 -15.49 -7.44 -11.12
CA PRO A 42 -16.61 -7.34 -12.06
C PRO A 42 -16.11 -7.27 -13.52
N PRO A 43 -16.34 -8.30 -14.35
CA PRO A 43 -15.73 -8.38 -15.68
C PRO A 43 -16.32 -7.37 -16.67
N GLY A 44 -17.43 -6.71 -16.33
CA GLY A 44 -17.99 -5.61 -17.12
C GLY A 44 -17.24 -4.28 -16.94
N THR A 45 -16.49 -4.13 -15.84
CA THR A 45 -15.83 -2.88 -15.45
C THR A 45 -14.31 -2.99 -15.54
N TYR A 46 -13.75 -4.13 -15.14
CA TYR A 46 -12.32 -4.30 -14.97
C TYR A 46 -11.68 -5.21 -16.02
N HIS A 47 -10.39 -5.01 -16.29
CA HIS A 47 -9.52 -5.91 -17.02
C HIS A 47 -8.82 -6.90 -16.05
N PRO A 48 -9.40 -8.08 -15.76
CA PRO A 48 -8.91 -8.95 -14.69
C PRO A 48 -7.48 -9.48 -14.93
N VAL A 49 -7.07 -9.69 -16.19
CA VAL A 49 -5.72 -10.19 -16.52
C VAL A 49 -4.66 -9.07 -16.52
N GLN A 50 -5.05 -7.80 -16.67
CA GLN A 50 -4.13 -6.65 -16.67
C GLN A 50 -3.95 -6.00 -15.31
N ALA A 51 -4.66 -6.49 -14.29
CA ALA A 51 -4.45 -6.17 -12.88
C ALA A 51 -3.08 -6.67 -12.35
N GLN A 52 -2.05 -6.78 -13.19
CA GLN A 52 -0.66 -7.03 -12.78
C GLN A 52 0.19 -5.74 -12.80
N LYS A 53 -0.40 -4.61 -13.25
CA LYS A 53 0.20 -3.27 -13.23
C LYS A 53 -0.62 -2.30 -12.34
N ILE A 54 -0.95 -2.75 -11.13
CA ILE A 54 -1.85 -2.03 -10.19
C ILE A 54 -1.08 -0.94 -9.43
N ASP A 55 0.12 -0.54 -9.86
CA ASP A 55 1.11 0.17 -9.03
C ASP A 55 0.53 1.50 -8.54
N ASP A 56 -0.09 2.25 -9.46
CA ASP A 56 -0.75 3.51 -9.18
C ASP A 56 -1.99 3.34 -8.29
N THR A 57 -2.75 2.30 -8.51
CA THR A 57 -3.97 1.98 -7.77
C THR A 57 -3.63 1.51 -6.35
N VAL A 58 -2.52 0.80 -6.18
CA VAL A 58 -2.00 0.42 -4.86
C VAL A 58 -1.60 1.67 -4.09
N VAL A 59 -0.83 2.56 -4.73
CA VAL A 59 -0.46 3.84 -4.12
C VAL A 59 -1.71 4.66 -3.78
N HIS A 60 -2.71 4.70 -4.66
CA HIS A 60 -3.99 5.37 -4.44
C HIS A 60 -4.69 4.84 -3.17
N GLU A 61 -4.97 3.53 -3.10
CA GLU A 61 -5.69 2.96 -1.96
C GLU A 61 -4.95 3.11 -0.63
N VAL A 62 -3.62 2.97 -0.65
CA VAL A 62 -2.79 3.17 0.54
C VAL A 62 -2.80 4.63 0.97
N THR A 63 -2.82 5.57 0.02
CA THR A 63 -2.82 7.00 0.33
C THR A 63 -4.04 7.40 1.13
N HIS A 64 -5.22 6.79 0.92
CA HIS A 64 -6.37 7.02 1.80
C HIS A 64 -6.08 6.75 3.28
N GLY A 65 -5.37 5.67 3.58
CA GLY A 65 -4.95 5.35 4.95
C GLY A 65 -3.97 6.38 5.50
N ILE A 66 -3.03 6.85 4.67
CA ILE A 66 -2.07 7.89 5.05
C ILE A 66 -2.79 9.19 5.38
N LEU A 67 -3.66 9.68 4.49
CA LEU A 67 -4.39 10.93 4.66
C LEU A 67 -5.23 10.94 5.95
N ARG A 68 -5.90 9.82 6.22
CA ARG A 68 -6.69 9.64 7.45
C ARG A 68 -5.83 9.55 8.71
N GLY A 69 -4.62 9.00 8.61
CA GLY A 69 -3.65 8.96 9.70
C GLY A 69 -3.00 10.30 10.00
N VAL A 70 -2.78 11.13 8.97
CA VAL A 70 -2.20 12.48 9.09
C VAL A 70 -3.13 13.43 9.84
N ASN A 71 -4.43 13.39 9.55
CA ASN A 71 -5.38 14.33 10.11
C ASN A 71 -6.69 13.66 10.55
N GLU A 72 -6.85 13.54 11.87
CA GLU A 72 -8.04 12.94 12.49
C GLU A 72 -9.32 13.73 12.16
N LYS A 73 -9.26 15.08 12.09
CA LYS A 73 -10.41 15.92 11.75
C LYS A 73 -10.85 15.70 10.30
N LEU A 74 -9.89 15.61 9.39
CA LEU A 74 -10.16 15.24 7.99
C LEU A 74 -10.77 13.84 7.92
N SER A 75 -10.20 12.87 8.65
CA SER A 75 -10.73 11.50 8.71
C SER A 75 -12.19 11.46 9.18
N GLN A 76 -12.53 12.26 10.19
CA GLN A 76 -13.91 12.44 10.66
C GLN A 76 -14.81 13.06 9.59
N ALA A 77 -14.38 14.14 8.94
CA ALA A 77 -15.14 14.80 7.87
C ALA A 77 -15.43 13.86 6.69
N ILE A 78 -14.43 13.09 6.24
CA ILE A 78 -14.62 12.06 5.20
C ILE A 78 -15.67 11.04 5.63
N THR A 79 -15.57 10.57 6.88
CA THR A 79 -16.49 9.56 7.45
C THR A 79 -17.92 10.11 7.61
N SER A 80 -18.05 11.39 7.92
CA SER A 80 -19.33 12.10 7.97
C SER A 80 -19.92 12.38 6.59
N GLY A 81 -19.19 12.08 5.51
CA GLY A 81 -19.65 12.25 4.14
C GLY A 81 -19.53 13.67 3.60
N ASP A 82 -18.68 14.51 4.19
CA ASP A 82 -18.42 15.85 3.67
C ASP A 82 -17.87 15.75 2.22
N PRO A 83 -18.53 16.40 1.24
CA PRO A 83 -18.21 16.21 -0.17
C PRO A 83 -16.86 16.83 -0.55
N TRP A 84 -16.41 17.88 0.14
CA TRP A 84 -15.09 18.48 -0.06
C TRP A 84 -13.98 17.61 0.54
N ALA A 85 -14.18 17.09 1.74
CA ALA A 85 -13.24 16.19 2.40
C ALA A 85 -13.07 14.89 1.60
N LYS A 86 -14.17 14.33 1.08
CA LYS A 86 -14.13 13.17 0.18
C LYS A 86 -13.42 13.47 -1.14
N ALA A 87 -13.74 14.60 -1.79
CA ALA A 87 -13.04 15.00 -3.01
C ALA A 87 -11.53 15.19 -2.78
N LEU A 88 -11.14 15.81 -1.66
CA LEU A 88 -9.73 15.97 -1.32
C LEU A 88 -9.04 14.62 -1.07
N ASN A 89 -9.71 13.71 -0.36
CA ASN A 89 -9.22 12.36 -0.12
C ASN A 89 -8.96 11.59 -1.42
N GLU A 90 -9.90 11.62 -2.36
CA GLU A 90 -9.76 10.97 -3.68
C GLU A 90 -8.68 11.64 -4.53
N GLY A 91 -8.73 12.98 -4.64
CA GLY A 91 -7.81 13.72 -5.50
C GLY A 91 -6.37 13.69 -5.03
N PHE A 92 -6.12 13.64 -3.72
CA PHE A 92 -4.78 13.47 -3.18
C PHE A 92 -4.29 12.02 -3.31
N ALA A 93 -5.18 11.03 -3.20
CA ALA A 93 -4.82 9.65 -3.53
C ALA A 93 -4.42 9.50 -5.01
N ASP A 94 -5.18 10.10 -5.93
CA ASP A 94 -4.85 10.15 -7.36
C ASP A 94 -3.52 10.89 -7.62
N ALA A 95 -3.30 12.04 -6.98
CA ALA A 95 -2.06 12.79 -7.12
C ALA A 95 -0.84 11.99 -6.64
N MET A 96 -0.95 11.31 -5.49
CA MET A 96 0.15 10.50 -4.97
C MET A 96 0.44 9.31 -5.88
N ALA A 97 -0.60 8.68 -6.42
CA ALA A 97 -0.49 7.59 -7.38
C ALA A 97 0.33 8.00 -8.62
N VAL A 98 -0.02 9.13 -9.24
CA VAL A 98 0.72 9.66 -10.41
C VAL A 98 2.14 10.10 -10.06
N LEU A 99 2.33 10.78 -8.93
CA LEU A 99 3.66 11.20 -8.50
C LEU A 99 4.62 10.01 -8.32
N TYR A 100 4.13 8.93 -7.71
CA TYR A 100 4.93 7.71 -7.55
C TYR A 100 5.05 6.91 -8.83
N SER A 101 4.07 7.00 -9.74
CA SER A 101 4.17 6.32 -11.03
C SER A 101 5.32 6.82 -11.89
N GLU A 102 5.69 8.10 -11.76
CA GLU A 102 6.91 8.65 -12.38
C GLU A 102 8.20 7.93 -11.92
N LYS A 103 8.19 7.28 -10.74
CA LYS A 103 9.34 6.52 -10.20
C LYS A 103 9.37 5.06 -10.67
N PHE A 104 8.32 4.56 -11.35
CA PHE A 104 8.25 3.17 -11.82
C PHE A 104 9.13 2.93 -13.05
N ASN A 105 9.29 1.66 -13.44
CA ASN A 105 10.02 1.27 -14.65
C ASN A 105 9.17 0.31 -15.52
N PRO A 106 8.60 0.77 -16.64
CA PRO A 106 8.69 2.13 -17.18
C PRO A 106 7.93 3.15 -16.31
N PRO A 107 8.30 4.45 -16.37
CA PRO A 107 7.53 5.50 -15.69
C PRO A 107 6.08 5.52 -16.17
N GLY A 108 5.16 5.74 -15.23
CA GLY A 108 3.74 5.91 -15.51
C GLY A 108 3.41 7.26 -16.15
N ASP A 109 2.13 7.45 -16.49
CA ASP A 109 1.60 8.67 -17.07
C ASP A 109 0.76 9.47 -16.04
N THR A 110 -0.09 10.37 -16.52
CA THR A 110 -0.95 11.22 -15.67
C THR A 110 -2.29 10.59 -15.33
N LYS A 111 -2.54 9.35 -15.75
CA LYS A 111 -3.79 8.65 -15.52
C LYS A 111 -3.66 7.68 -14.35
N VAL A 112 -4.75 7.54 -13.62
CA VAL A 112 -4.86 6.60 -12.50
C VAL A 112 -5.67 5.39 -12.98
N SER A 113 -5.10 4.20 -12.76
CA SER A 113 -5.72 2.90 -12.99
C SER A 113 -6.10 2.64 -14.45
N GLU A 114 -5.41 3.24 -15.43
CA GLU A 114 -5.80 3.14 -16.84
C GLU A 114 -5.77 1.71 -17.40
N ASP A 115 -4.85 0.89 -16.91
CA ASP A 115 -4.71 -0.52 -17.29
C ASP A 115 -5.72 -1.44 -16.56
N LEU A 116 -6.41 -0.92 -15.54
CA LEU A 116 -7.38 -1.66 -14.72
C LEU A 116 -8.81 -1.53 -15.28
N PHE A 117 -9.20 -0.34 -15.76
CA PHE A 117 -10.57 -0.05 -16.18
C PHE A 117 -10.81 -0.28 -17.68
N LYS A 118 -11.97 -0.86 -18.02
CA LYS A 118 -12.39 -1.06 -19.41
C LYS A 118 -12.93 0.20 -20.07
N ASN A 119 -13.63 1.02 -19.29
CA ASN A 119 -14.25 2.23 -19.82
C ASN A 119 -13.36 3.42 -19.53
N GLN A 120 -13.17 4.26 -20.54
CA GLN A 120 -12.43 5.52 -20.41
C GLN A 120 -13.07 6.47 -19.39
N SER A 121 -14.39 6.37 -19.16
CA SER A 121 -15.10 7.18 -18.16
C SER A 121 -14.74 6.85 -16.71
N ASP A 122 -14.14 5.69 -16.46
CA ASP A 122 -13.72 5.25 -15.12
C ASP A 122 -12.25 5.64 -14.85
N ILE A 123 -11.50 6.01 -15.90
CA ILE A 123 -10.10 6.45 -15.83
C ILE A 123 -10.06 7.94 -15.48
N ARG A 124 -9.19 8.29 -14.54
CA ARG A 124 -9.02 9.68 -14.10
C ARG A 124 -7.66 10.19 -14.51
N ASP A 125 -7.65 11.24 -15.32
CA ASP A 125 -6.44 11.95 -15.73
C ASP A 125 -6.28 13.23 -14.91
N ILE A 126 -5.26 13.30 -14.05
CA ILE A 126 -5.05 14.48 -13.20
C ILE A 126 -4.51 15.68 -14.00
N SER A 127 -4.09 15.48 -15.25
CA SER A 127 -3.66 16.58 -16.12
C SER A 127 -4.83 17.40 -16.67
N GLU A 128 -6.07 16.85 -16.63
CA GLU A 128 -7.27 17.56 -17.05
C GLU A 128 -7.47 18.83 -16.22
N SER A 129 -7.63 19.97 -16.91
CA SER A 129 -7.80 21.25 -16.25
C SER A 129 -9.07 21.28 -15.41
N LYS A 130 -8.88 21.35 -14.10
CA LYS A 130 -9.96 21.45 -13.11
C LYS A 130 -9.63 22.54 -12.09
N THR A 131 -10.66 23.23 -11.66
CA THR A 131 -10.59 24.33 -10.70
C THR A 131 -11.66 24.14 -9.63
N PHE A 132 -11.57 24.90 -8.54
CA PHE A 132 -12.59 24.84 -7.50
C PHE A 132 -13.98 25.26 -8.00
N ASP A 133 -14.06 26.04 -9.09
CA ASP A 133 -15.33 26.43 -9.73
C ASP A 133 -16.01 25.25 -10.44
N ASP A 134 -15.28 24.18 -10.73
CA ASP A 134 -15.80 22.95 -11.35
C ASP A 134 -16.39 21.97 -10.32
N PHE A 135 -16.41 22.34 -9.03
CA PHE A 135 -16.95 21.50 -7.98
C PHE A 135 -18.46 21.32 -8.13
N VAL A 136 -18.90 20.07 -8.05
CA VAL A 136 -20.32 19.71 -8.14
C VAL A 136 -20.78 19.15 -6.80
N ASP A 137 -21.63 19.90 -6.10
CA ASP A 137 -22.29 19.44 -4.87
C ASP A 137 -23.44 18.47 -5.23
N SER A 138 -23.12 17.18 -5.26
CA SER A 138 -24.02 16.12 -5.64
C SER A 138 -23.72 14.85 -4.84
N THR A 139 -24.78 14.12 -4.51
CA THR A 139 -24.70 12.80 -3.85
C THR A 139 -24.72 11.65 -4.85
N ALA A 140 -24.62 11.95 -6.16
CA ALA A 140 -24.55 10.91 -7.18
C ALA A 140 -23.35 9.97 -6.92
N PRO A 141 -23.47 8.68 -7.25
CA PRO A 141 -22.35 7.74 -7.09
C PRO A 141 -21.10 8.21 -7.85
N GLY A 142 -19.95 8.17 -7.20
CA GLY A 142 -18.66 8.52 -7.81
C GLY A 142 -18.34 10.01 -7.86
N MET A 143 -19.17 10.88 -7.26
CA MET A 143 -18.93 12.33 -7.23
C MET A 143 -17.65 12.72 -6.52
N GLU A 144 -17.25 11.97 -5.49
CA GLU A 144 -15.96 12.13 -4.81
C GLU A 144 -14.77 12.02 -5.79
N HIS A 145 -14.84 11.12 -6.76
CA HIS A 145 -13.77 10.94 -7.75
C HIS A 145 -13.78 12.06 -8.79
N ILE A 146 -14.97 12.47 -9.27
CA ILE A 146 -15.11 13.58 -10.22
C ILE A 146 -14.60 14.89 -9.62
N ASN A 147 -15.04 15.21 -8.40
CA ASN A 147 -14.58 16.39 -7.68
C ASN A 147 -13.11 16.26 -7.26
N GLY A 148 -12.62 15.03 -7.02
CA GLY A 148 -11.23 14.75 -6.70
C GLY A 148 -10.25 15.17 -7.77
N GLN A 149 -10.64 15.15 -9.05
CA GLN A 149 -9.80 15.65 -10.14
C GLN A 149 -9.37 17.12 -9.95
N ILE A 150 -10.12 17.94 -9.20
CA ILE A 150 -9.74 19.32 -8.84
C ILE A 150 -8.44 19.34 -8.04
N PHE A 151 -8.35 18.48 -7.03
CA PHE A 151 -7.21 18.38 -6.14
C PHE A 151 -6.04 17.65 -6.81
N GLY A 152 -6.32 16.62 -7.61
CA GLY A 152 -5.32 15.98 -8.47
C GLY A 152 -4.66 16.98 -9.42
N ASN A 153 -5.47 17.79 -10.11
CA ASN A 153 -4.98 18.80 -11.05
C ASN A 153 -4.23 19.95 -10.37
N PHE A 154 -4.61 20.31 -9.14
CA PHE A 154 -3.84 21.27 -8.35
C PHE A 154 -2.39 20.80 -8.13
N ILE A 155 -2.19 19.54 -7.71
CA ILE A 155 -0.85 18.98 -7.50
C ILE A 155 -0.12 18.79 -8.82
N TYR A 156 -0.80 18.34 -9.88
CA TYR A 156 -0.22 18.25 -11.22
C TYR A 156 0.33 19.61 -11.70
N ARG A 157 -0.45 20.69 -11.57
CA ARG A 157 0.00 22.04 -11.92
C ARG A 157 1.18 22.48 -11.06
N ALA A 158 1.20 22.17 -9.77
CA ALA A 158 2.34 22.46 -8.90
C ALA A 158 3.62 21.71 -9.35
N ARG A 159 3.49 20.46 -9.77
CA ARG A 159 4.58 19.67 -10.40
C ARG A 159 5.09 20.32 -11.69
N GLN A 160 4.19 20.80 -12.55
CA GLN A 160 4.54 21.52 -13.78
C GLN A 160 5.24 22.87 -13.53
N GLN A 161 5.06 23.48 -12.36
CA GLN A 161 5.77 24.71 -11.94
C GLN A 161 7.18 24.42 -11.38
N GLY A 162 7.67 23.18 -11.47
CA GLY A 162 9.06 22.82 -11.18
C GLY A 162 9.31 22.16 -9.82
N LEU A 163 8.26 21.81 -9.06
CA LEU A 163 8.43 20.95 -7.89
C LEU A 163 8.95 19.59 -8.33
N SER A 164 9.88 18.97 -7.59
CA SER A 164 10.19 17.54 -7.76
C SER A 164 9.02 16.66 -7.29
N ILE A 165 9.06 15.37 -7.62
CA ILE A 165 8.09 14.37 -7.13
C ILE A 165 7.99 14.42 -5.61
N ASP A 166 9.14 14.35 -4.93
CA ASP A 166 9.19 14.38 -3.47
C ASP A 166 8.66 15.72 -2.94
N GLN A 167 8.96 16.84 -3.60
CA GLN A 167 8.45 18.15 -3.20
C GLN A 167 6.92 18.24 -3.30
N ALA A 168 6.34 17.72 -4.38
CA ALA A 168 4.90 17.68 -4.58
C ALA A 168 4.20 16.76 -3.56
N ALA A 169 4.79 15.60 -3.25
CA ALA A 169 4.30 14.72 -2.19
C ALA A 169 4.33 15.42 -0.81
N LYS A 170 5.33 16.25 -0.51
CA LYS A 170 5.35 17.05 0.74
C LYS A 170 4.20 18.03 0.79
N VAL A 171 3.99 18.77 -0.30
CA VAL A 171 2.95 19.79 -0.38
C VAL A 171 1.58 19.17 -0.13
N LEU A 172 1.34 17.99 -0.70
CA LEU A 172 0.10 17.25 -0.49
C LEU A 172 -0.11 16.88 0.98
N ILE A 173 0.84 16.20 1.61
CA ILE A 173 0.74 15.78 3.01
C ILE A 173 0.64 16.99 3.96
N TRP A 174 1.39 18.05 3.67
CA TRP A 174 1.32 19.29 4.42
C TRP A 174 -0.05 19.94 4.31
N ILE A 175 -0.62 20.05 3.09
CA ILE A 175 -1.98 20.56 2.94
C ILE A 175 -2.93 19.72 3.78
N THR A 176 -2.83 18.39 3.75
CA THR A 176 -3.64 17.48 4.57
C THR A 176 -3.51 17.74 6.08
N SER A 177 -2.30 17.97 6.60
CA SER A 177 -2.10 18.23 8.04
C SER A 177 -2.75 19.54 8.51
N GLU A 178 -2.82 20.54 7.62
CA GLU A 178 -3.32 21.88 7.94
C GLU A 178 -4.85 22.04 7.71
N ILE A 179 -5.57 20.98 7.32
CA ILE A 179 -7.03 21.08 7.11
C ILE A 179 -7.74 21.12 8.45
N GLU A 180 -8.44 22.23 8.70
CA GLU A 180 -9.47 22.32 9.71
C GLU A 180 -10.85 22.39 9.03
N PRO A 181 -11.74 21.39 9.24
CA PRO A 181 -13.07 21.38 8.62
C PRO A 181 -13.94 22.59 8.96
N ASP A 182 -13.70 23.21 10.13
CA ASP A 182 -14.63 24.17 10.74
C ASP A 182 -14.32 25.64 10.38
N THR A 183 -13.19 25.92 9.71
CA THR A 183 -12.67 27.31 9.58
C THR A 183 -12.31 27.73 8.16
N GLY A 184 -12.60 26.90 7.15
CA GLY A 184 -12.13 27.12 5.79
C GLY A 184 -10.69 26.66 5.62
N LEU A 185 -10.43 25.98 4.51
CA LEU A 185 -9.15 25.36 4.18
C LEU A 185 -8.00 26.40 4.27
N ILE A 186 -7.01 26.10 5.12
CA ILE A 186 -5.68 26.71 5.25
C ILE A 186 -5.61 27.89 6.26
N ILE A 187 -5.16 27.58 7.48
CA ILE A 187 -4.71 28.59 8.46
C ILE A 187 -3.22 28.40 8.75
N ASN A 188 -2.36 29.25 8.17
CA ASN A 188 -1.15 29.86 8.78
C ASN A 188 -0.31 28.97 9.76
N LYS A 189 0.99 28.66 9.57
CA LYS A 189 2.15 29.43 9.08
C LYS A 189 3.34 28.48 8.85
N THR A 190 4.12 28.77 7.83
CA THR A 190 5.41 28.19 7.47
C THR A 190 6.53 28.55 8.46
N ASP A 191 7.04 27.58 9.22
CA ASP A 191 8.38 27.63 9.82
C ASP A 191 9.28 26.51 9.26
N GLU A 192 10.59 26.76 9.15
CA GLU A 192 11.62 25.85 8.62
C GLU A 192 11.69 24.50 9.37
N LYS A 193 11.15 24.45 10.59
CA LYS A 193 10.97 23.25 11.39
C LYS A 193 9.88 22.31 10.83
N ASP A 194 8.80 22.86 10.26
CA ASP A 194 7.69 22.07 9.70
C ASP A 194 8.10 21.40 8.39
N ILE A 195 9.03 22.01 7.64
CA ILE A 195 9.63 21.41 6.44
C ILE A 195 10.46 20.18 6.81
N LYS A 196 11.16 20.20 7.94
CA LYS A 196 11.95 19.06 8.43
C LYS A 196 11.06 17.94 8.99
N ASP A 197 10.04 18.29 9.74
CA ASP A 197 9.06 17.34 10.26
C ASP A 197 8.26 16.69 9.09
N ALA A 198 7.94 17.46 8.03
CA ALA A 198 7.39 16.92 6.79
C ALA A 198 8.38 16.01 6.04
N ILE A 199 9.67 16.37 5.97
CA ILE A 199 10.73 15.54 5.34
C ILE A 199 10.86 14.18 6.03
N ASP A 200 10.89 14.12 7.36
CA ASP A 200 11.01 12.87 8.12
C ASP A 200 9.72 12.03 7.98
N PHE A 201 8.56 12.68 7.92
CA PHE A 201 7.28 12.01 7.63
C PHE A 201 7.25 11.41 6.22
N ILE A 202 7.85 12.08 5.24
CA ILE A 202 7.93 11.58 3.86
C ILE A 202 8.91 10.43 3.74
N SER A 203 10.03 10.45 4.45
CA SER A 203 10.85 9.25 4.55
C SER A 203 10.04 8.06 5.08
N SER A 204 9.08 8.31 5.97
CA SER A 204 8.19 7.29 6.52
C SER A 204 7.09 6.87 5.53
N VAL A 205 6.54 7.81 4.74
CA VAL A 205 5.57 7.54 3.67
C VAL A 205 6.21 6.82 2.49
N ASP A 206 7.36 7.25 2.01
CA ASP A 206 8.16 6.58 0.98
C ASP A 206 8.58 5.17 1.42
N GLN A 207 8.93 4.99 2.70
CA GLN A 207 9.19 3.66 3.26
C GLN A 207 7.91 2.82 3.38
N ALA A 208 6.78 3.40 3.78
CA ALA A 208 5.51 2.68 3.90
C ALA A 208 4.97 2.26 2.53
N ILE A 209 4.94 3.18 1.57
CA ILE A 209 4.54 2.91 0.18
C ILE A 209 5.53 1.92 -0.45
N GLY A 210 6.83 2.11 -0.29
CA GLY A 210 7.85 1.17 -0.80
C GLY A 210 7.72 -0.23 -0.21
N ALA A 211 7.54 -0.35 1.11
CA ALA A 211 7.33 -1.63 1.77
C ALA A 211 6.01 -2.30 1.33
N ILE A 212 4.95 -1.52 1.15
CA ILE A 212 3.66 -2.04 0.65
C ILE A 212 3.78 -2.48 -0.80
N LEU A 213 4.42 -1.70 -1.67
CA LEU A 213 4.68 -2.08 -3.05
C LEU A 213 5.53 -3.36 -3.10
N ASP A 214 6.58 -3.49 -2.28
CA ASP A 214 7.37 -4.72 -2.19
C ASP A 214 6.54 -5.94 -1.73
N ILE A 215 5.63 -5.74 -0.75
CA ILE A 215 4.70 -6.78 -0.27
C ILE A 215 3.72 -7.18 -1.39
N VAL A 216 3.11 -6.19 -2.03
CA VAL A 216 2.11 -6.37 -3.08
C VAL A 216 2.73 -7.01 -4.32
N TRP A 217 3.91 -6.56 -4.74
CA TRP A 217 4.66 -7.14 -5.85
C TRP A 217 5.15 -8.55 -5.54
N GLY A 218 5.62 -8.80 -4.32
CA GLY A 218 5.96 -10.14 -3.86
C GLY A 218 4.78 -11.11 -3.95
N GLN A 219 3.57 -10.63 -3.66
CA GLN A 219 2.34 -11.42 -3.72
C GLN A 219 1.75 -11.53 -5.14
N MET A 220 1.87 -10.49 -5.98
CA MET A 220 1.36 -10.47 -7.36
C MET A 220 2.26 -11.18 -8.37
N ASN A 221 3.59 -11.00 -8.29
CA ASN A 221 4.55 -11.69 -9.17
C ASN A 221 4.82 -13.14 -8.75
N GLY A 222 4.34 -13.56 -7.58
CA GLY A 222 4.27 -14.96 -7.18
C GLY A 222 3.17 -15.77 -7.89
N TYR A 223 2.37 -15.11 -8.73
CA TYR A 223 1.23 -15.65 -9.47
C TYR A 223 1.57 -15.76 -10.97
N GLU A 224 2.61 -16.54 -11.29
CA GLU A 224 2.50 -17.32 -12.53
C GLU A 224 1.43 -18.37 -12.26
N ASP A 225 0.38 -18.41 -13.08
CA ASP A 225 -0.53 -19.56 -13.12
C ASP A 225 0.37 -20.80 -13.15
N PRO A 226 0.33 -21.71 -12.15
CA PRO A 226 1.07 -22.94 -12.30
C PRO A 226 0.55 -23.58 -13.60
N PRO A 227 1.44 -24.11 -14.46
CA PRO A 227 0.98 -24.91 -15.58
C PRO A 227 -0.05 -25.90 -15.03
N SER A 228 -1.23 -25.93 -15.64
CA SER A 228 -2.26 -26.88 -15.28
C SER A 228 -1.73 -28.30 -15.53
N GLY A 229 -1.09 -28.87 -14.52
CA GLY A 229 -0.50 -30.19 -14.61
C GLY A 229 0.59 -30.46 -13.57
N GLY A 230 0.28 -31.35 -12.62
CA GLY A 230 1.32 -32.13 -11.94
C GLY A 230 1.12 -32.35 -10.45
N GLY A 231 0.07 -33.07 -10.06
CA GLY A 231 0.13 -33.84 -8.82
C GLY A 231 1.18 -34.94 -8.98
N GLY A 232 2.40 -34.73 -8.50
CA GLY A 232 3.49 -35.70 -8.53
C GLY A 232 4.13 -35.88 -7.15
N SER A 233 4.58 -37.10 -6.82
CA SER A 233 5.15 -37.49 -5.51
C SER A 233 6.59 -36.95 -5.25
N GLY A 234 6.98 -35.85 -5.90
CA GLY A 234 8.32 -35.27 -5.83
C GLY A 234 8.52 -34.34 -4.62
N VAL A 235 9.74 -33.84 -4.46
CA VAL A 235 10.03 -32.74 -3.54
C VAL A 235 9.21 -31.51 -3.99
N PRO A 236 8.54 -30.78 -3.08
CA PRO A 236 7.75 -29.61 -3.45
C PRO A 236 8.63 -28.50 -4.05
N PHE A 237 8.03 -27.64 -4.87
CA PHE A 237 8.69 -26.41 -5.30
C PHE A 237 8.87 -25.45 -4.13
N ALA A 238 9.93 -24.63 -4.16
CA ALA A 238 10.14 -23.61 -3.15
C ALA A 238 8.99 -22.59 -3.18
N PRO A 239 8.59 -22.03 -2.02
CA PRO A 239 7.62 -20.94 -2.01
C PRO A 239 8.08 -19.80 -2.92
N SER A 240 7.18 -19.33 -3.77
CA SER A 240 7.45 -18.27 -4.74
C SER A 240 7.72 -16.92 -4.06
N PHE A 241 7.12 -16.69 -2.89
CA PHE A 241 7.32 -15.51 -2.09
C PHE A 241 7.31 -15.81 -0.59
N VAL A 242 7.90 -14.91 0.19
CA VAL A 242 7.80 -14.79 1.65
C VAL A 242 7.54 -13.32 1.97
N THR A 243 6.58 -13.07 2.85
CA THR A 243 6.17 -11.73 3.27
C THR A 243 5.68 -11.74 4.72
N GLY A 244 5.45 -10.58 5.28
CA GLY A 244 4.84 -10.40 6.57
C GLY A 244 4.59 -8.94 6.88
N PHE A 245 4.00 -8.68 8.04
CA PHE A 245 3.76 -7.33 8.52
C PHE A 245 3.97 -7.26 10.03
N PHE A 246 4.42 -6.10 10.49
CA PHE A 246 4.62 -5.83 11.91
C PHE A 246 3.26 -5.78 12.61
N THR A 247 3.12 -6.46 13.75
CA THR A 247 1.86 -6.57 14.51
C THR A 247 1.91 -5.91 15.88
N GLY A 248 3.07 -5.39 16.30
CA GLY A 248 3.21 -4.67 17.56
C GLY A 248 4.47 -5.03 18.33
N CYS A 249 4.58 -4.50 19.53
CA CYS A 249 5.70 -4.76 20.43
C CYS A 249 5.31 -5.72 21.55
N TYR A 250 6.16 -6.72 21.82
CA TYR A 250 6.08 -7.52 23.04
C TYR A 250 7.13 -7.07 24.05
N SER A 251 6.67 -6.78 25.28
CA SER A 251 7.51 -6.31 26.39
C SER A 251 8.38 -5.09 26.07
N ASN A 252 8.01 -4.29 25.06
CA ASN A 252 8.79 -3.15 24.52
C ASN A 252 10.21 -3.51 24.03
N ILE A 253 10.51 -4.79 23.83
CA ILE A 253 11.86 -5.30 23.46
C ILE A 253 11.82 -6.13 22.18
N TYR A 254 10.68 -6.69 21.82
CA TYR A 254 10.55 -7.55 20.65
C TYR A 254 9.54 -6.97 19.68
N SER A 255 9.94 -6.89 18.41
CA SER A 255 9.03 -6.58 17.32
C SER A 255 8.32 -7.86 16.90
N LEU A 256 7.00 -7.83 16.84
CA LEU A 256 6.15 -8.95 16.45
C LEU A 256 5.80 -8.82 14.97
N TYR A 257 5.76 -9.96 14.28
CA TYR A 257 5.41 -10.03 12.87
C TYR A 257 4.40 -11.16 12.62
N SER A 258 3.47 -10.93 11.72
CA SER A 258 2.64 -11.98 11.11
C SER A 258 3.17 -12.27 9.72
N ASN A 259 3.67 -13.49 9.49
CA ASN A 259 4.30 -13.86 8.22
C ASN A 259 3.43 -14.80 7.40
N SER A 260 3.56 -14.70 6.09
CA SER A 260 2.88 -15.52 5.09
C SER A 260 3.79 -15.80 3.90
N TRP A 261 3.52 -16.88 3.16
CA TRP A 261 4.27 -17.23 1.95
C TRP A 261 3.40 -17.97 0.94
N GLY A 262 3.91 -18.11 -0.28
CA GLY A 262 3.25 -18.87 -1.33
C GLY A 262 3.12 -20.34 -0.95
N SER A 263 1.91 -20.89 -1.07
CA SER A 263 1.71 -22.33 -0.85
C SER A 263 2.34 -23.12 -2.00
N SER A 264 3.04 -24.19 -1.65
CA SER A 264 3.70 -25.07 -2.62
C SER A 264 2.86 -26.32 -2.86
N SER A 265 2.54 -26.61 -4.13
CA SER A 265 1.87 -27.85 -4.51
C SER A 265 2.65 -29.07 -3.99
N GLY A 266 1.94 -30.01 -3.36
CA GLY A 266 2.53 -31.22 -2.78
C GLY A 266 3.27 -31.05 -1.45
N ALA A 267 3.31 -29.84 -0.87
CA ALA A 267 3.88 -29.61 0.45
C ALA A 267 2.92 -30.01 1.57
N SER A 268 3.44 -30.67 2.60
CA SER A 268 2.71 -31.00 3.85
C SER A 268 3.18 -30.17 5.04
N SER A 269 4.32 -29.49 4.92
CA SER A 269 4.86 -28.59 5.94
C SER A 269 5.84 -27.59 5.32
N TYR A 270 6.20 -26.58 6.10
CA TYR A 270 7.14 -25.54 5.72
C TYR A 270 8.17 -25.34 6.83
N GLN A 271 9.43 -25.25 6.45
CA GLN A 271 10.53 -24.91 7.35
C GLN A 271 10.83 -23.43 7.26
N VAL A 272 10.88 -22.76 8.40
CA VAL A 272 11.13 -21.33 8.56
C VAL A 272 12.60 -21.13 8.89
N TYR A 273 13.24 -20.21 8.18
CA TYR A 273 14.64 -19.87 8.37
C TYR A 273 14.82 -18.36 8.55
N TYR A 274 15.79 -17.99 9.37
CA TYR A 274 16.07 -16.61 9.73
C TYR A 274 17.55 -16.24 9.57
N SER A 275 17.86 -14.99 9.25
CA SER A 275 19.20 -14.41 9.28
C SER A 275 19.17 -12.98 9.81
N THR A 276 20.21 -12.52 10.51
CA THR A 276 20.38 -11.10 10.88
C THR A 276 21.14 -10.29 9.84
N THR A 277 21.69 -10.93 8.80
CA THR A 277 22.58 -10.31 7.82
C THR A 277 22.09 -10.45 6.38
N GLY A 278 20.98 -11.16 6.17
CA GLY A 278 20.47 -11.52 4.84
C GLY A 278 21.20 -12.70 4.20
N ALA A 279 22.23 -13.25 4.85
CA ALA A 279 22.98 -14.43 4.45
C ALA A 279 23.13 -15.45 5.60
N GLY A 280 23.48 -16.70 5.30
CA GLY A 280 23.71 -17.71 6.35
C GLY A 280 22.46 -18.06 7.17
N TYR A 281 21.33 -18.29 6.49
CA TYR A 281 20.04 -18.60 7.11
C TYR A 281 20.08 -19.81 8.05
N ILE A 282 19.55 -19.61 9.26
CA ILE A 282 19.49 -20.59 10.34
C ILE A 282 18.05 -21.08 10.48
N TYR A 283 17.87 -22.39 10.66
CA TYR A 283 16.56 -23.00 10.85
C TYR A 283 15.93 -22.54 12.18
N ALA A 284 14.69 -22.06 12.12
CA ALA A 284 13.94 -21.52 13.26
C ALA A 284 12.78 -22.42 13.70
N GLY A 285 12.18 -23.18 12.79
CA GLY A 285 11.05 -24.05 13.11
C GLY A 285 10.31 -24.58 11.89
N SER A 286 9.30 -25.41 12.12
CA SER A 286 8.42 -25.92 11.05
C SER A 286 6.95 -25.68 11.38
N VAL A 287 6.16 -25.40 10.35
CA VAL A 287 4.71 -25.20 10.45
C VAL A 287 3.98 -25.94 9.33
N SER A 288 2.73 -26.32 9.56
CA SER A 288 1.93 -27.06 8.57
C SER A 288 1.21 -26.14 7.58
N PHE A 289 1.04 -24.87 7.93
CA PHE A 289 0.34 -23.87 7.14
C PHE A 289 1.31 -22.83 6.58
N PRO A 290 0.98 -22.16 5.47
CA PRO A 290 1.88 -21.21 4.84
C PRO A 290 1.90 -19.83 5.54
N SER A 291 1.85 -19.85 6.87
CA SER A 291 1.88 -18.65 7.71
C SER A 291 2.37 -18.98 9.12
N THR A 292 3.03 -18.02 9.76
CA THR A 292 3.42 -18.13 11.16
C THR A 292 3.73 -16.76 11.77
N PRO A 293 3.38 -16.52 13.05
CA PRO A 293 3.91 -15.35 13.75
C PRO A 293 5.41 -15.52 14.05
N SER A 294 6.14 -14.43 14.06
CA SER A 294 7.54 -14.38 14.54
C SER A 294 7.79 -13.15 15.39
N TYR A 295 8.93 -13.13 16.06
CA TYR A 295 9.40 -11.96 16.78
C TYR A 295 10.91 -11.82 16.65
N ASN A 296 11.40 -10.59 16.68
CA ASN A 296 12.81 -10.26 16.56
C ASN A 296 13.20 -9.14 17.52
N SER A 297 14.40 -9.26 18.10
CA SER A 297 15.05 -8.22 18.91
C SER A 297 16.12 -7.45 18.14
N VAL A 298 16.31 -7.77 16.85
CA VAL A 298 17.25 -7.17 15.91
C VAL A 298 16.72 -7.33 14.49
N ASP A 299 17.24 -6.55 13.56
CA ASP A 299 16.92 -6.67 12.13
C ASP A 299 17.11 -8.09 11.62
N ALA A 300 16.18 -8.50 10.77
CA ALA A 300 15.84 -9.89 10.55
C ALA A 300 15.50 -10.14 9.08
N TYR A 301 15.85 -11.32 8.56
CA TYR A 301 15.50 -11.75 7.21
C TYR A 301 14.90 -13.15 7.28
N LEU A 302 13.72 -13.32 6.68
CA LEU A 302 12.96 -14.57 6.69
C LEU A 302 12.99 -15.25 5.31
N LYS A 303 13.24 -16.56 5.31
CA LYS A 303 13.08 -17.43 4.14
C LYS A 303 12.43 -18.75 4.50
N ILE A 304 11.79 -19.38 3.52
CA ILE A 304 10.97 -20.58 3.75
C ILE A 304 11.38 -21.71 2.80
N LYS A 305 11.34 -22.95 3.28
CA LYS A 305 11.32 -24.16 2.42
C LYS A 305 9.98 -24.85 2.52
N ALA A 306 9.53 -25.45 1.43
CA ALA A 306 8.38 -26.34 1.41
C ALA A 306 8.83 -27.80 1.49
N CYS A 307 8.16 -28.60 2.31
CA CYS A 307 8.58 -29.97 2.62
C CYS A 307 7.43 -30.96 2.52
N ASN A 308 7.76 -32.19 2.11
CA ASN A 308 6.90 -33.36 2.24
C ASN A 308 7.74 -34.60 2.57
N SER A 309 7.15 -35.80 2.48
CA SER A 309 7.84 -37.07 2.74
C SER A 309 9.03 -37.33 1.81
N SER A 310 9.06 -36.72 0.62
CA SER A 310 10.12 -36.87 -0.38
C SER A 310 11.30 -35.93 -0.14
N GLY A 311 11.15 -34.93 0.74
CA GLY A 311 12.20 -33.97 1.11
C GLY A 311 11.71 -32.53 1.15
N CYS A 312 12.67 -31.60 1.24
CA CYS A 312 12.41 -30.16 1.28
C CYS A 312 12.99 -29.46 0.05
N SER A 313 12.30 -28.42 -0.41
CA SER A 313 12.73 -27.54 -1.49
C SER A 313 14.01 -26.78 -1.14
N ALA A 314 14.55 -26.04 -2.13
CA ALA A 314 15.46 -24.93 -1.86
C ALA A 314 14.76 -23.83 -1.03
N LEU A 315 15.53 -22.86 -0.52
CA LEU A 315 14.94 -21.67 0.11
C LEU A 315 14.13 -20.88 -0.91
N SER A 316 13.08 -20.20 -0.44
CA SER A 316 12.22 -19.32 -1.21
C SER A 316 13.00 -18.33 -2.07
N ALA A 317 12.44 -17.99 -3.23
CA ALA A 317 13.04 -17.05 -4.15
C ALA A 317 13.20 -15.67 -3.49
N SER A 318 12.13 -15.17 -2.87
CA SER A 318 12.16 -13.91 -2.12
C SER A 318 12.57 -14.08 -0.66
N THR A 319 12.91 -12.95 -0.05
CA THR A 319 13.25 -12.78 1.37
C THR A 319 12.31 -11.74 1.93
N PHE A 320 11.81 -11.94 3.15
CA PHE A 320 11.11 -10.87 3.87
C PHE A 320 12.05 -10.23 4.90
N PHE A 321 12.28 -8.91 4.79
CA PHE A 321 13.02 -8.14 5.77
C PHE A 321 12.08 -7.68 6.90
N GLN A 322 12.51 -7.92 8.13
CA GLN A 322 11.83 -7.62 9.36
C GLN A 322 12.70 -6.64 10.16
N PRO A 323 12.46 -5.33 10.05
CA PRO A 323 13.20 -4.38 10.86
C PRO A 323 12.91 -4.59 12.36
N HIS A 324 13.82 -4.20 13.23
CA HIS A 324 13.57 -4.11 14.66
C HIS A 324 13.08 -2.71 15.02
N LEU A 325 11.81 -2.63 15.44
CA LEU A 325 11.08 -1.39 15.66
C LEU A 325 10.73 -1.13 17.15
N CYS A 326 11.06 -2.06 18.05
CA CYS A 326 10.58 -2.06 19.44
C CYS A 326 11.74 -2.05 20.43
N GLY A 327 12.06 -0.88 20.98
CA GLY A 327 13.18 -0.71 21.91
C GLY A 327 13.88 0.59 21.56
N GLY A 328 13.53 1.66 22.27
CA GLY A 328 14.13 2.98 22.07
C GLY A 328 15.61 3.04 22.39
#